data_AF-A0A4Y2V9G7-F1
#
_entry.id   AF-A0A4Y2V9G7-F1
#
_cell.length_a   1.000
_cell.length_b   1.000
_cell.length_c   1.000
_cell.angle_alpha   90.00
_cell.angle_beta   90.00
_cell.angle_gamma   90.00
#
_symmetry.space_group_name_H-M   'P 1'
#
loop_
_entity.id
_entity.type
_entity.pdbx_description
1 polymer ?
#
loop_
_entity_poly.entity_id
_entity_poly.type
_entity_poly.pdbx_seq_one_letter_code
_entity_poly.pdbx_strand_id
1 'polypeptide(L)'
;TMFRMPDVTSQPVAQMIVNGSEAIDTFLFIGGMLVCYLTVKRVKFEKKSFNIFSFIFYKLWRIAPVLYFILLISTLGPLLGSGPVFHETMRDSVYSCFQSWWQNALFINNFFHAKEMCLEHTWFVSCELQLYLLSIFVIFPLIWSKKIGMALNALIVVGSVVYTGVVTYFFDLSPTVTITHLNPEVMIDEDLQKFSGSRVMRIRCRVPGEST
;
A
#
# COMPACT_ATOMS: atom_id res chain seq x y z
N THR A 1 33.27 19.99 4.65
CA THR A 1 31.91 20.54 4.53
C THR A 1 30.91 19.42 4.77
N MET A 2 30.71 19.12 6.06
CA MET A 2 29.92 18.00 6.55
C MET A 2 28.46 18.47 6.65
N PHE A 3 27.57 17.78 5.94
CA PHE A 3 26.17 18.14 5.78
C PHE A 3 25.47 18.35 7.12
N ARG A 4 24.83 19.52 7.25
CA ARG A 4 23.95 19.94 8.33
C ARG A 4 22.59 19.22 8.23
N MET A 5 22.60 17.88 8.23
CA MET A 5 21.37 17.08 8.12
C MET A 5 20.36 17.27 9.28
N PRO A 6 20.74 17.47 10.56
CA PRO A 6 19.74 17.56 11.63
C PRO A 6 18.91 18.86 11.62
N ASP A 7 19.41 19.96 11.04
CA ASP A 7 18.62 21.20 10.91
C ASP A 7 17.64 21.16 9.73
N VAL A 8 17.85 20.31 8.73
CA VAL A 8 16.94 20.18 7.57
C VAL A 8 15.76 19.26 7.92
N THR A 9 15.98 18.21 8.71
CA THR A 9 14.95 17.23 9.10
C THR A 9 13.93 17.75 10.13
N SER A 10 14.29 18.81 10.85
CA SER A 10 13.39 19.51 11.78
C SER A 10 12.51 20.57 11.10
N GLN A 11 12.77 20.90 9.84
CA GLN A 11 11.95 21.87 9.10
C GLN A 11 10.58 21.25 8.79
N PRO A 12 9.48 22.00 9.00
CA PRO A 12 8.13 21.49 8.74
C PRO A 12 7.94 21.10 7.27
N VAL A 13 8.64 21.79 6.35
CA VAL A 13 8.59 21.48 4.91
C VAL A 13 9.19 20.11 4.59
N ALA A 14 10.29 19.72 5.25
CA ALA A 14 10.91 18.41 5.04
C ALA A 14 10.00 17.28 5.58
N GLN A 15 9.34 17.50 6.71
CA GLN A 15 8.35 16.56 7.25
C GLN A 15 7.13 16.43 6.34
N MET A 16 6.66 17.51 5.71
CA MET A 16 5.58 17.44 4.72
C MET A 16 5.94 16.60 3.49
N ILE A 17 7.18 16.69 3.01
CA ILE A 17 7.64 15.91 1.86
C ILE A 17 7.68 14.41 2.19
N VAL A 18 8.19 14.05 3.37
CA VAL A 18 8.27 12.65 3.80
C VAL A 18 6.88 12.04 4.02
N ASN A 19 5.93 12.81 4.52
CA ASN A 19 4.54 12.36 4.70
C ASN A 19 3.68 12.54 3.43
N GLY A 20 4.31 12.73 2.27
CA GLY A 20 3.60 12.87 1.00
C GLY A 20 2.83 11.61 0.58
N SER A 21 3.20 10.43 1.09
CA SER A 21 2.50 9.17 0.87
C SER A 21 1.05 9.20 1.37
N GLU A 22 0.74 9.98 2.40
CA GLU A 22 -0.61 10.12 2.96
C GLU A 22 -1.60 10.72 1.94
N ALA A 23 -1.11 11.43 0.92
CA ALA A 23 -1.95 11.95 -0.16
C ALA A 23 -2.61 10.83 -0.98
N ILE A 24 -2.04 9.62 -0.98
CA ILE A 24 -2.54 8.45 -1.71
C ILE A 24 -3.94 8.07 -1.19
N ASP A 25 -4.19 8.16 0.11
CA ASP A 25 -5.50 7.81 0.70
C ASP A 25 -6.63 8.69 0.17
N THR A 26 -6.35 9.99 -0.01
CA THR A 26 -7.31 10.93 -0.58
C THR A 26 -7.61 10.58 -2.04
N PHE A 27 -6.59 10.20 -2.82
CA PHE A 27 -6.77 9.76 -4.20
C PHE A 27 -7.62 8.49 -4.28
N LEU A 28 -7.34 7.49 -3.44
CA LEU A 28 -8.09 6.24 -3.37
C LEU A 28 -9.55 6.51 -2.98
N PHE A 29 -9.79 7.40 -2.02
CA PHE A 29 -11.14 7.80 -1.60
C PHE A 29 -11.94 8.44 -2.73
N ILE A 30 -11.36 9.42 -3.42
CA ILE A 30 -12.00 10.08 -4.57
C ILE A 30 -12.27 9.07 -5.69
N GLY A 31 -11.31 8.20 -5.99
CA GLY A 31 -11.45 7.12 -6.95
C GLY A 31 -12.62 6.18 -6.62
N GLY A 32 -12.73 5.76 -5.35
CA GLY A 32 -13.82 4.91 -4.87
C GLY A 32 -15.19 5.57 -4.96
N MET A 33 -15.29 6.85 -4.56
CA MET A 33 -16.53 7.62 -4.69
C MET A 33 -16.99 7.73 -6.15
N LEU A 34 -16.06 8.02 -7.07
CA LEU A 34 -16.36 8.12 -8.49
C LEU A 34 -16.87 6.79 -9.05
N VAL A 35 -16.20 5.67 -8.71
CA VAL A 35 -16.60 4.32 -9.14
C VAL A 35 -18.01 3.98 -8.63
N CYS A 36 -18.29 4.28 -7.36
CA CYS A 36 -19.61 4.08 -6.77
C CYS A 36 -20.68 4.92 -7.48
N TYR A 37 -20.44 6.22 -7.66
CA TYR A 37 -21.37 7.14 -8.32
C TYR A 37 -21.68 6.70 -9.76
N LEU A 38 -20.66 6.41 -10.57
CA LEU A 38 -20.83 5.98 -11.95
C LEU A 38 -21.58 4.65 -12.05
N THR A 39 -21.30 3.71 -11.14
CA THR A 39 -21.96 2.40 -11.14
C THR A 39 -23.43 2.52 -10.75
N VAL A 40 -23.74 3.26 -9.68
CA VAL A 40 -25.13 3.52 -9.28
C VAL A 40 -25.88 4.28 -10.38
N LYS A 41 -25.24 5.26 -11.03
CA LYS A 41 -25.81 5.98 -12.17
C LYS A 41 -26.17 5.03 -13.30
N ARG A 42 -25.24 4.18 -13.72
CA ARG A 42 -25.42 3.20 -14.80
C ARG A 42 -26.53 2.18 -14.51
N VAL A 43 -26.62 1.69 -13.29
CA VAL A 43 -27.60 0.65 -12.92
C VAL A 43 -28.98 1.24 -12.66
N LYS A 44 -29.09 2.30 -11.84
CA LYS A 44 -30.40 2.86 -11.44
C LYS A 44 -31.00 3.81 -12.47
N PHE A 45 -30.19 4.64 -13.12
CA PHE A 45 -30.70 5.64 -14.06
C PHE A 45 -30.71 5.11 -15.50
N GLU A 46 -29.64 4.45 -15.95
CA GLU A 46 -29.57 3.93 -17.32
C GLU A 46 -30.17 2.52 -17.48
N LYS A 47 -30.59 1.86 -16.37
CA LYS A 47 -31.12 0.48 -16.35
C LYS A 47 -30.26 -0.54 -17.10
N LYS A 48 -28.95 -0.31 -17.22
CA LYS A 48 -28.03 -1.24 -17.88
C LYS A 48 -27.65 -2.37 -16.93
N SER A 49 -27.50 -3.57 -17.48
CA SER A 49 -27.00 -4.73 -16.73
C SER A 49 -25.59 -4.48 -16.20
N PHE A 50 -25.36 -4.87 -14.95
CA PHE A 50 -24.05 -4.77 -14.32
C PHE A 50 -23.27 -6.07 -14.53
N ASN A 51 -22.41 -6.10 -15.55
CA ASN A 51 -21.50 -7.21 -15.79
C ASN A 51 -20.20 -7.01 -14.99
N ILE A 52 -20.07 -7.74 -13.89
CA ILE A 52 -18.89 -7.71 -13.00
C ILE A 52 -17.61 -8.01 -13.78
N PHE A 53 -17.65 -9.02 -14.66
CA PHE A 53 -16.48 -9.39 -15.47
C PHE A 53 -16.00 -8.25 -16.36
N SER A 54 -16.93 -7.56 -17.04
CA SER A 54 -16.62 -6.43 -17.90
C SER A 54 -16.06 -5.25 -17.09
N PHE A 55 -16.64 -4.99 -15.92
CA PHE A 55 -16.17 -3.96 -15.00
C PHE A 55 -14.71 -4.18 -14.58
N ILE A 56 -14.35 -5.39 -14.14
CA ILE A 56 -12.98 -5.76 -13.78
C ILE A 56 -12.06 -5.69 -15.00
N PHE A 57 -12.47 -6.28 -16.13
CA PHE A 57 -11.66 -6.35 -17.33
C PHE A 57 -11.27 -4.96 -17.86
N TYR A 58 -12.19 -4.00 -17.92
CA TYR A 58 -11.89 -2.64 -18.37
C TYR A 58 -10.83 -1.95 -17.51
N LYS A 59 -10.86 -2.14 -16.19
CA LYS A 59 -9.87 -1.56 -15.30
C LYS A 59 -8.50 -2.22 -15.48
N LEU A 60 -8.46 -3.56 -15.56
CA LEU A 60 -7.22 -4.31 -15.79
C LEU A 60 -6.59 -3.93 -17.13
N TRP A 61 -7.38 -3.88 -18.21
CA TRP A 61 -6.89 -3.53 -19.54
C TRP A 61 -6.26 -2.13 -19.60
N ARG A 62 -6.73 -1.20 -18.75
CA ARG A 62 -6.17 0.15 -18.68
C ARG A 62 -4.86 0.20 -17.88
N ILE A 63 -4.77 -0.51 -16.75
CA ILE A 63 -3.64 -0.39 -15.80
C ILE A 63 -2.51 -1.37 -16.15
N ALA A 64 -2.84 -2.61 -16.51
CA ALA A 64 -1.89 -3.66 -16.80
C ALA A 64 -0.83 -3.30 -17.88
N PRO A 65 -1.16 -2.70 -19.03
CA PRO A 65 -0.14 -2.45 -20.07
C PRO A 65 0.94 -1.47 -19.60
N VAL A 66 0.55 -0.45 -18.83
CA VAL A 66 1.49 0.53 -18.27
C VAL A 66 2.39 -0.14 -17.23
N LEU A 67 1.82 -0.94 -16.34
CA LEU A 67 2.59 -1.62 -15.31
C LEU A 67 3.58 -2.63 -15.91
N TYR A 68 3.15 -3.44 -16.87
CA TYR A 68 4.03 -4.41 -17.53
C TYR A 68 5.14 -3.72 -18.33
N PHE A 69 4.85 -2.58 -18.95
CA PHE A 69 5.87 -1.79 -19.64
C PHE A 69 6.94 -1.27 -18.68
N ILE A 70 6.55 -0.74 -17.53
CA ILE A 70 7.49 -0.25 -16.51
C ILE A 70 8.29 -1.43 -15.92
N LEU A 71 7.64 -2.56 -15.66
CA LEU A 71 8.28 -3.77 -15.16
C LEU A 71 9.33 -4.30 -16.16
N LEU A 72 9.01 -4.29 -17.45
CA LEU A 72 9.92 -4.66 -18.52
C LEU A 72 11.15 -3.75 -18.57
N ILE A 73 10.96 -2.43 -18.48
CA ILE A 73 12.09 -1.48 -18.45
C ILE A 73 12.93 -1.66 -17.18
N SER A 74 12.31 -1.93 -16.04
CA SER A 74 13.03 -2.08 -14.78
C SER A 74 13.85 -3.37 -14.72
N THR A 75 13.37 -4.43 -15.37
CA THR A 75 14.08 -5.72 -15.49
C THR A 75 15.16 -5.70 -16.57
N LEU A 76 14.93 -5.02 -17.71
CA LEU A 76 15.87 -4.98 -18.84
C LEU A 76 16.83 -3.78 -18.83
N GLY A 77 16.48 -2.69 -18.15
CA GLY A 77 17.29 -1.47 -18.03
C GLY A 77 18.72 -1.72 -17.55
N PRO A 78 18.95 -2.61 -16.57
CA PRO A 78 20.30 -3.00 -16.14
C PRO A 78 21.16 -3.65 -17.22
N LEU A 79 20.55 -4.30 -18.22
CA LEU A 79 21.28 -4.89 -19.35
C LEU A 79 21.62 -3.85 -20.43
N LEU A 80 20.97 -2.69 -20.41
CA LEU A 80 21.09 -1.65 -21.44
C LEU A 80 21.99 -0.47 -21.02
N GLY A 81 22.30 -0.33 -19.72
CA GLY A 81 23.09 0.78 -19.18
C GLY A 81 24.35 0.32 -18.44
N SER A 82 25.51 0.87 -18.80
CA SER A 82 26.79 0.63 -18.12
C SER A 82 27.25 1.91 -17.40
N GLY A 83 26.79 2.12 -16.16
CA GLY A 83 27.16 3.28 -15.35
C GLY A 83 27.84 2.89 -14.02
N PRO A 84 28.87 3.60 -13.56
CA PRO A 84 29.62 3.26 -12.33
C PRO A 84 28.77 3.37 -11.05
N VAL A 85 27.81 4.31 -10.99
CA VAL A 85 26.87 4.45 -9.85
C VAL A 85 25.75 3.39 -9.91
N PHE A 86 25.44 2.92 -11.11
CA PHE A 86 24.37 1.96 -11.36
C PHE A 86 24.72 0.58 -10.76
N HIS A 87 25.98 0.16 -10.83
CA HIS A 87 26.40 -1.16 -10.32
C HIS A 87 26.39 -1.32 -8.80
N GLU A 88 26.54 -0.23 -8.04
CA GLU A 88 26.56 -0.26 -6.57
C GLU A 88 25.12 -0.14 -6.01
N THR A 89 24.31 0.76 -6.57
CA THR A 89 22.97 1.06 -6.03
C THR A 89 21.89 0.11 -6.56
N MET A 90 22.03 -0.38 -7.80
CA MET A 90 20.99 -1.18 -8.44
C MET A 90 21.18 -2.68 -8.26
N ARG A 91 22.32 -3.17 -7.76
CA ARG A 91 22.58 -4.62 -7.71
C ARG A 91 21.56 -5.35 -6.83
N ASP A 92 21.26 -4.80 -5.66
CA ASP A 92 20.29 -5.39 -4.73
C ASP A 92 18.86 -5.24 -5.26
N SER A 93 18.48 -4.05 -5.74
CA SER A 93 17.15 -3.79 -6.32
C SER A 93 16.86 -4.64 -7.56
N VAL A 94 17.87 -4.87 -8.41
CA VAL A 94 17.74 -5.69 -9.63
C VAL A 94 17.62 -7.17 -9.27
N TYR A 95 18.39 -7.66 -8.30
CA TYR A 95 18.28 -9.05 -7.83
C TYR A 95 16.89 -9.30 -7.21
N SER A 96 16.44 -8.42 -6.32
CA SER A 96 15.07 -8.46 -5.77
C SER A 96 14.02 -8.39 -6.88
N CYS A 97 14.24 -7.59 -7.92
CA CYS A 97 13.31 -7.52 -9.04
C CYS A 97 13.24 -8.81 -9.85
N PHE A 98 14.36 -9.47 -10.15
CA PHE A 98 14.37 -10.76 -10.83
C PHE A 98 13.68 -11.86 -10.03
N GLN A 99 13.68 -11.78 -8.70
CA GLN A 99 13.02 -12.76 -7.84
C GLN A 99 11.53 -12.46 -7.64
N SER A 100 11.15 -11.18 -7.59
CA SER A 100 9.81 -10.70 -7.18
C SER A 100 9.00 -10.01 -8.27
N TRP A 101 9.42 -10.06 -9.55
CA TRP A 101 8.68 -9.43 -10.67
C TRP A 101 7.23 -9.95 -10.77
N TRP A 102 7.02 -11.25 -10.50
CA TRP A 102 5.71 -11.90 -10.56
C TRP A 102 4.73 -11.33 -9.52
N GLN A 103 5.23 -10.84 -8.38
CA GLN A 103 4.39 -10.22 -7.35
C GLN A 103 3.78 -8.89 -7.83
N ASN A 104 4.55 -8.12 -8.61
CA ASN A 104 4.06 -6.91 -9.25
C ASN A 104 3.11 -7.24 -10.40
N ALA A 105 3.40 -8.28 -11.18
CA ALA A 105 2.53 -8.73 -12.25
C ALA A 105 1.16 -9.22 -11.76
N LEU A 106 1.10 -9.86 -10.58
CA LEU A 106 -0.13 -10.33 -9.95
C LEU A 106 -0.81 -9.28 -9.06
N PHE A 107 -0.26 -8.06 -8.93
CA PHE A 107 -0.78 -7.00 -8.05
C PHE A 107 -0.89 -7.41 -6.57
N ILE A 108 0.07 -8.20 -6.09
CA ILE A 108 0.17 -8.64 -4.67
C ILE A 108 1.40 -8.09 -3.97
N ASN A 109 2.18 -7.23 -4.64
CA ASN A 109 3.41 -6.65 -4.12
C ASN A 109 3.21 -5.93 -2.76
N ASN A 110 2.02 -5.36 -2.48
CA ASN A 110 1.71 -4.69 -1.21
C ASN A 110 1.83 -5.60 0.05
N PHE A 111 1.68 -6.92 -0.11
CA PHE A 111 1.80 -7.85 1.02
C PHE A 111 3.26 -8.12 1.42
N PHE A 112 4.21 -7.86 0.53
CA PHE A 112 5.63 -8.11 0.75
C PHE A 112 6.33 -6.88 1.33
N HIS A 113 7.55 -7.04 1.83
CA HIS A 113 8.33 -5.94 2.41
C HIS A 113 8.87 -5.00 1.34
N ALA A 114 8.93 -3.70 1.63
CA ALA A 114 9.40 -2.67 0.69
C ALA A 114 10.78 -3.01 0.08
N LYS A 115 11.68 -3.60 0.87
CA LYS A 115 13.03 -4.01 0.44
C LYS A 115 13.04 -5.17 -0.57
N GLU A 116 11.99 -5.99 -0.59
CA GLU A 116 11.85 -7.15 -1.49
C GLU A 116 11.02 -6.82 -2.74
N MET A 117 10.42 -5.62 -2.80
CA MET A 117 9.58 -5.19 -3.90
C MET A 117 10.44 -4.71 -5.07
N CYS A 118 10.20 -5.24 -6.28
CA CYS A 118 10.85 -4.75 -7.50
C CYS A 118 10.58 -3.24 -7.72
N LEU A 119 9.32 -2.84 -7.57
CA LEU A 119 8.89 -1.44 -7.62
C LEU A 119 8.15 -1.13 -6.32
N GLU A 120 8.78 -0.37 -5.44
CA GLU A 120 8.15 0.07 -4.21
C GLU A 120 6.93 0.95 -4.55
N HIS A 121 7.09 1.96 -5.41
CA HIS A 121 6.05 2.91 -5.77
C HIS A 121 4.77 2.30 -6.37
N THR A 122 4.75 1.04 -6.83
CA THR A 122 3.54 0.42 -7.40
C THR A 122 2.64 -0.20 -6.33
N TRP A 123 3.02 -0.17 -5.05
CA TRP A 123 2.23 -0.71 -3.94
C TRP A 123 0.79 -0.19 -3.94
N PHE A 124 0.60 1.13 -4.15
CA PHE A 124 -0.72 1.75 -4.14
C PHE A 124 -1.58 1.36 -5.34
N VAL A 125 -0.97 1.04 -6.49
CA VAL A 125 -1.68 0.59 -7.69
C VAL A 125 -2.33 -0.77 -7.42
N SER A 126 -1.60 -1.66 -6.74
CA SER A 126 -2.12 -2.94 -6.28
C SER A 126 -3.25 -2.76 -5.27
N CYS A 127 -3.09 -1.84 -4.29
CA CYS A 127 -4.16 -1.49 -3.36
C CYS A 127 -5.41 -0.97 -4.10
N GLU A 128 -5.26 -0.13 -5.12
CA GLU A 128 -6.38 0.42 -5.88
C GLU A 128 -7.19 -0.67 -6.61
N LEU A 129 -6.53 -1.72 -7.10
CA LEU A 129 -7.21 -2.87 -7.71
C LEU A 129 -7.90 -3.75 -6.66
N GLN A 130 -7.26 -3.99 -5.52
CA GLN A 130 -7.86 -4.74 -4.41
C GLN A 130 -9.10 -4.03 -3.86
N LEU A 131 -9.01 -2.72 -3.62
CA LEU A 131 -10.14 -1.89 -3.21
C LEU A 131 -11.24 -1.83 -4.27
N TYR A 132 -10.87 -1.87 -5.56
CA TYR A 132 -11.85 -1.94 -6.64
C TYR A 132 -12.61 -3.27 -6.64
N LEU A 133 -11.94 -4.39 -6.40
CA LEU A 133 -12.60 -5.68 -6.22
C LEU A 133 -13.49 -5.67 -4.97
N LEU A 134 -12.98 -5.13 -3.85
CA LEU A 134 -13.75 -4.97 -2.62
C LEU A 134 -14.99 -4.08 -2.82
N SER A 135 -14.89 -3.06 -3.68
CA SER A 135 -15.99 -2.13 -3.95
C SER A 135 -17.22 -2.84 -4.52
N ILE A 136 -17.05 -3.96 -5.23
CA ILE A 136 -18.17 -4.76 -5.78
C ILE A 136 -19.04 -5.30 -4.62
N PHE A 137 -18.41 -5.73 -3.52
CA PHE A 137 -19.12 -6.21 -2.33
C PHE A 137 -19.89 -5.11 -1.61
N VAL A 138 -19.49 -3.85 -1.73
CA VAL A 138 -20.21 -2.70 -1.15
C VAL A 138 -21.31 -2.20 -2.11
N ILE A 139 -21.01 -2.14 -3.40
CA ILE A 139 -21.92 -1.63 -4.43
C ILE A 139 -23.12 -2.56 -4.63
N PHE A 140 -22.92 -3.88 -4.57
CA PHE A 140 -24.00 -4.84 -4.80
C PHE A 140 -25.16 -4.70 -3.78
N PRO A 141 -24.93 -4.69 -2.45
CA PRO A 141 -25.95 -4.34 -1.46
C PRO A 141 -26.53 -2.94 -1.62
N LEU A 142 -25.71 -1.96 -2.03
CA LEU A 142 -26.14 -0.57 -2.20
C LEU A 142 -27.16 -0.40 -3.35
N ILE A 143 -27.02 -1.20 -4.41
CA ILE A 143 -27.99 -1.25 -5.51
C ILE A 143 -29.33 -1.79 -4.99
N TRP A 144 -29.30 -2.88 -4.24
CA TRP A 144 -30.50 -3.54 -3.72
C TRP A 144 -31.22 -2.71 -2.65
N SER A 145 -30.49 -2.23 -1.65
CA SER A 145 -31.02 -1.37 -0.59
C SER A 145 -29.98 -0.34 -0.15
N LYS A 146 -30.32 0.93 -0.29
CA LYS A 146 -29.45 2.04 0.14
C LYS A 146 -29.10 1.94 1.63
N LYS A 147 -30.04 1.50 2.46
CA LYS A 147 -29.84 1.37 3.92
C LYS A 147 -28.80 0.31 4.26
N ILE A 148 -28.89 -0.86 3.61
CA ILE A 148 -27.97 -1.98 3.84
C ILE A 148 -26.56 -1.62 3.35
N GLY A 149 -26.45 -1.05 2.14
CA GLY A 149 -25.16 -0.63 1.61
C GLY A 149 -24.47 0.44 2.45
N MET A 150 -25.22 1.44 2.95
CA MET A 150 -24.67 2.45 3.85
C MET A 150 -24.26 1.88 5.22
N ALA A 151 -25.06 0.99 5.79
CA ALA A 151 -24.72 0.34 7.06
C ALA A 151 -23.46 -0.53 6.93
N LEU A 152 -23.33 -1.30 5.84
CA LEU A 152 -22.14 -2.10 5.56
C LEU A 152 -20.90 -1.21 5.37
N ASN A 153 -21.03 -0.10 4.63
CA ASN A 153 -19.93 0.84 4.44
C ASN A 153 -19.50 1.48 5.77
N ALA A 154 -20.45 1.90 6.60
CA ALA A 154 -20.17 2.45 7.92
C ALA A 154 -19.47 1.42 8.82
N LEU A 155 -19.90 0.16 8.79
CA LEU A 155 -19.24 -0.93 9.52
C LEU A 155 -17.77 -1.10 9.08
N ILE A 156 -17.50 -1.08 7.77
CA ILE A 156 -16.13 -1.20 7.24
C ILE A 156 -15.26 -0.03 7.71
N VAL A 157 -15.78 1.20 7.63
CA VAL A 157 -15.04 2.41 8.05
C VAL A 157 -14.75 2.40 9.54
N VAL A 158 -15.74 2.06 10.37
CA VAL A 158 -15.52 1.95 11.83
C VAL A 158 -14.55 0.82 12.13
N GLY A 159 -14.69 -0.32 11.44
CA GLY A 159 -13.78 -1.45 11.56
C GLY A 159 -12.34 -1.08 11.22
N SER A 160 -12.10 -0.30 10.16
CA SER A 160 -10.75 0.14 9.79
C SER A 160 -10.17 1.11 10.81
N VAL A 161 -10.95 2.07 11.31
CA VAL A 161 -10.49 3.02 12.35
C VAL A 161 -10.12 2.29 13.64
N VAL A 162 -10.97 1.35 14.08
CA VAL A 162 -10.71 0.55 15.29
C VAL A 162 -9.49 -0.34 15.07
N TYR A 163 -9.37 -1.01 13.93
CA TYR A 163 -8.23 -1.85 13.61
C TYR A 163 -6.92 -1.05 13.66
N THR A 164 -6.86 0.10 12.99
CA THR A 164 -5.68 0.97 13.03
C THR A 164 -5.38 1.42 14.46
N GLY A 165 -6.38 1.88 15.22
CA GLY A 165 -6.18 2.30 16.61
C GLY A 165 -5.67 1.18 17.52
N VAL A 166 -6.17 -0.04 17.34
CA VAL A 166 -5.73 -1.23 18.09
C VAL A 166 -4.27 -1.57 17.74
N VAL A 167 -3.93 -1.60 16.46
CA VAL A 167 -2.55 -1.86 16.00
C VAL A 167 -1.59 -0.80 16.53
N THR A 168 -1.93 0.48 16.41
CA THR A 168 -1.11 1.59 16.94
C THR A 168 -0.89 1.46 18.45
N TYR A 169 -1.92 1.08 19.20
CA TYR A 169 -1.82 0.89 20.66
C TYR A 169 -0.95 -0.30 21.05
N PHE A 170 -1.02 -1.42 20.33
CA PHE A 170 -0.26 -2.62 20.67
C PHE A 170 1.21 -2.55 20.29
N PHE A 171 1.55 -1.75 19.28
CA PHE A 171 2.90 -1.67 18.73
C PHE A 171 3.59 -0.33 18.96
N ASP A 172 3.00 0.53 19.79
CA ASP A 172 3.54 1.86 20.16
C ASP A 172 4.02 2.66 18.93
N LEU A 173 3.26 2.57 17.84
CA LEU A 173 3.61 3.18 16.56
C LEU A 173 3.41 4.71 16.63
N SER A 174 4.34 5.45 16.04
CA SER A 174 4.15 6.89 15.84
C SER A 174 3.01 7.13 14.84
N PRO A 175 2.14 8.14 15.06
CA PRO A 175 1.00 8.40 14.18
C PRO A 175 1.42 8.87 12.78
N THR A 176 2.69 9.22 12.60
CA THR A 176 3.23 9.82 11.37
C THR A 176 4.73 9.56 11.29
N VAL A 177 5.27 9.41 10.09
CA VAL A 177 6.71 9.22 9.88
C VAL A 177 7.43 10.51 10.28
N THR A 178 8.13 10.44 11.41
CA THR A 178 8.83 11.61 11.99
C THR A 178 10.34 11.39 11.87
N ILE A 179 11.00 12.23 11.08
CA ILE A 179 12.43 12.09 10.75
C ILE A 179 13.33 12.19 12.00
N THR A 180 12.86 12.85 13.07
CA THR A 180 13.59 13.01 14.33
C THR A 180 13.66 11.75 15.18
N HIS A 181 12.88 10.71 14.86
CA HIS A 181 12.82 9.44 15.61
C HIS A 181 13.07 8.21 14.72
N LEU A 182 13.89 8.30 13.66
CA LEU A 182 14.44 7.08 13.05
C LEU A 182 15.36 6.38 14.07
N ASN A 183 14.76 5.67 15.03
CA ASN A 183 15.44 4.66 15.81
C ASN A 183 15.57 3.44 14.88
N PRO A 184 16.79 3.01 14.51
CA PRO A 184 16.98 1.84 13.65
C PRO A 184 16.33 0.56 14.21
N GLU A 185 15.99 0.53 15.51
CA GLU A 185 15.26 -0.57 16.15
C GLU A 185 13.79 -0.67 15.71
N VAL A 186 13.11 0.43 15.38
CA VAL A 186 11.68 0.41 14.96
C VAL A 186 11.52 -0.12 13.53
N MET A 187 12.48 0.16 12.64
CA MET A 187 12.53 -0.44 11.30
C MET A 187 12.69 -1.96 11.36
N ILE A 188 13.47 -2.45 12.34
CA ILE A 188 13.66 -3.89 12.59
C ILE A 188 12.37 -4.51 13.15
N ASP A 189 11.61 -3.78 13.96
CA ASP A 189 10.35 -4.26 14.56
C ASP A 189 9.18 -4.27 13.55
N GLU A 190 9.06 -3.30 12.64
CA GLU A 190 8.13 -3.39 11.50
C GLU A 190 8.48 -4.58 10.59
N ASP A 191 9.77 -4.79 10.31
CA ASP A 191 10.27 -5.92 9.54
C ASP A 191 9.93 -7.27 10.25
N LEU A 192 10.02 -7.33 11.60
CA LEU A 192 9.68 -8.50 12.45
C LEU A 192 8.18 -8.71 12.67
N GLN A 193 7.38 -7.66 12.76
CA GLN A 193 5.93 -7.72 12.93
C GLN A 193 5.25 -8.30 11.69
N LYS A 194 5.68 -7.88 10.49
CA LYS A 194 5.17 -8.46 9.24
C LYS A 194 5.59 -9.93 9.09
N PHE A 195 6.74 -10.33 9.67
CA PHE A 195 7.14 -11.74 9.81
C PHE A 195 6.22 -12.53 10.77
N SER A 196 5.71 -11.90 11.83
CA SER A 196 4.75 -12.52 12.77
C SER A 196 3.30 -12.56 12.24
N GLY A 197 2.95 -11.74 11.26
CA GLY A 197 1.61 -11.67 10.65
C GLY A 197 1.20 -12.92 9.86
N SER A 198 2.13 -13.84 9.55
CA SER A 198 1.82 -15.14 8.94
C SER A 198 1.81 -16.33 9.91
N ARG A 199 2.07 -16.13 11.22
CA ARG A 199 1.93 -17.19 12.23
C ARG A 199 1.56 -16.61 13.59
N VAL A 200 0.28 -16.79 13.94
CA VAL A 200 -0.27 -17.06 15.27
C VAL A 200 0.71 -16.88 16.44
N MET A 201 0.36 -15.90 17.30
CA MET A 201 0.61 -15.87 18.75
C MET A 201 2.08 -16.00 19.20
N ARG A 202 2.76 -14.86 19.41
CA ARG A 202 3.96 -14.85 20.27
C ARG A 202 3.60 -14.40 21.67
N ILE A 203 3.60 -15.39 22.55
CA ILE A 203 3.55 -15.32 24.01
C ILE A 203 4.57 -14.29 24.52
N ARG A 204 4.14 -13.49 25.49
CA ARG A 204 4.95 -12.52 26.23
C ARG A 204 6.11 -13.26 26.92
N CYS A 205 7.31 -13.25 26.33
CA CYS A 205 8.50 -13.69 27.04
C CYS A 205 8.93 -12.59 28.01
N ARG A 206 8.77 -12.87 29.31
CA ARG A 206 9.30 -12.08 30.42
C ARG A 206 10.83 -12.07 30.34
N VAL A 207 11.42 -10.88 30.27
CA VAL A 207 12.87 -10.66 30.34
C VAL A 207 13.39 -11.11 31.72
N PRO A 208 14.38 -12.02 31.81
CA PRO A 208 15.02 -12.37 33.08
C PRO A 208 16.24 -11.46 33.28
N GLY A 209 16.24 -10.65 34.35
CA GLY A 209 17.46 -9.95 34.81
C GLY A 209 17.26 -8.47 35.14
N GLU A 210 16.42 -8.19 36.13
CA GLU A 210 16.55 -6.97 36.94
C GLU A 210 17.02 -7.45 38.32
N SER A 211 18.33 -7.51 38.51
CA SER A 211 18.96 -7.94 39.75
C SER A 211 19.16 -6.73 40.66
N THR A 212 18.95 -6.93 41.96
CA THR A 212 19.72 -6.25 43.02
C THR A 212 21.18 -6.04 42.64
#